data_AF-A0A1Y3CBP8-F1
#
_entry.id   AF-A0A1Y3CBP8-F1
#
_cell.length_a   1.000
_cell.length_b   1.000
_cell.length_c   1.000
_cell.angle_alpha   90.00
_cell.angle_beta   90.00
_cell.angle_gamma   90.00
#
_symmetry.space_group_name_H-M   'P 1'
#
loop_
_entity.id
_entity.type
_entity.pdbx_description
1 polymer ?
#
loop_
_entity_poly.entity_id
_entity_poly.type
_entity_poly.pdbx_seq_one_letter_code
_entity_poly.pdbx_strand_id
1 'polypeptide(L)' 'MKRLLIKIALFIFTILMLACLGLGIYSQDLLITAIGILLIFCIILLSLEYKKMLSNPFD' A
#
# COMPACT_ATOMS: atom_id res chain seq x y z
N MET A 1 3.26 11.05 -16.02
CA MET A 1 3.69 9.65 -15.78
C MET A 1 3.80 9.29 -14.28
N LYS A 2 4.41 10.13 -13.43
CA LYS A 2 4.56 9.86 -11.98
C LYS A 2 3.25 9.52 -11.24
N ARG A 3 2.16 10.25 -11.50
CA ARG A 3 0.83 9.97 -10.91
C ARG A 3 0.27 8.59 -11.26
N LEU A 4 0.47 8.12 -12.49
CA LEU A 4 0.07 6.78 -12.92
C LEU A 4 0.88 5.70 -12.22
N LEU A 5 2.20 5.90 -12.08
CA LEU A 5 3.08 4.96 -11.38
C LEU A 5 2.67 4.80 -9.91
N ILE A 6 2.39 5.91 -9.21
CA ILE A 6 1.94 5.85 -7.80
C ILE A 6 0.59 5.16 -7.67
N LYS A 7 -0.34 5.41 -8.60
CA LYS A 7 -1.65 4.73 -8.61
C LYS A 7 -1.51 3.22 -8.83
N ILE A 8 -0.64 2.79 -9.76
CA ILE A 8 -0.34 1.38 -10.01
C ILE A 8 0.34 0.76 -8.79
N ALA A 9 1.31 1.44 -8.20
CA ALA A 9 1.97 0.98 -6.99
C ALA A 9 0.97 0.78 -5.85
N LEU A 10 0.10 1.76 -5.58
CA LEU A 10 -0.96 1.65 -4.56
C LEU A 10 -1.83 0.41 -4.77
N PHE A 11 -2.22 0.13 -6.01
CA PHE A 11 -3.01 -1.06 -6.33
C PHE A 11 -2.27 -2.36 -6.02
N ILE A 12 -1.00 -2.47 -6.44
CA ILE A 12 -0.15 -3.65 -6.18
C ILE A 12 0.06 -3.84 -4.67
N PHE A 13 0.42 -2.76 -3.95
CA PHE A 13 0.62 -2.80 -2.50
C PHE A 13 -0.65 -3.22 -1.76
N THR A 14 -1.82 -2.78 -2.21
CA THR A 14 -3.11 -3.15 -1.60
C THR A 14 -3.41 -4.64 -1.77
N ILE A 15 -3.21 -5.19 -2.97
CA ILE A 15 -3.38 -6.64 -3.21
C ILE A 15 -2.41 -7.45 -2.37
N LEU A 16 -1.13 -7.04 -2.34
CA LEU A 16 -0.10 -7.72 -1.56
C LEU A 16 -0.40 -7.68 -0.06
N MET A 17 -0.87 -6.53 0.44
CA MET A 17 -1.30 -6.39 1.84
C MET A 17 -2.45 -7.34 2.18
N LEU A 18 -3.47 -7.43 1.32
CA LEU A 18 -4.60 -8.35 1.52
C LEU A 18 -4.13 -9.81 1.55
N ALA A 19 -3.23 -10.18 0.64
CA ALA A 19 -2.66 -11.52 0.58
C ALA A 19 -1.83 -11.84 1.83
N CYS A 20 -0.96 -10.93 2.29
CA CYS A 20 -0.18 -11.12 3.50
C CYS A 20 -1.05 -11.19 4.76
N LEU A 21 -2.07 -10.33 4.91
CA LEU A 21 -2.96 -10.42 6.06
C LEU A 21 -3.81 -11.69 6.03
N GLY A 22 -4.38 -12.04 4.88
CA GLY A 22 -5.19 -13.25 4.73
C GLY A 22 -4.37 -14.52 5.01
N LEU A 23 -3.21 -14.66 4.37
CA LEU A 23 -2.32 -15.81 4.57
C LEU A 23 -1.71 -15.83 5.97
N GLY A 24 -1.28 -14.68 6.51
CA GLY A 24 -0.69 -14.59 7.84
C GLY A 24 -1.68 -14.98 8.93
N ILE A 25 -2.93 -14.50 8.85
CA ILE A 25 -4.00 -14.88 9.80
C ILE A 25 -4.36 -16.35 9.63
N TYR A 26 -4.51 -16.84 8.39
CA TYR A 26 -4.86 -18.24 8.12
C TYR A 26 -3.81 -19.22 8.64
N SER A 27 -2.53 -18.93 8.40
CA SER A 27 -1.41 -19.76 8.83
C SER A 27 -0.99 -19.51 10.29
N GLN A 28 -1.65 -18.59 10.99
CA GLN A 28 -1.25 -18.07 12.32
C GLN A 28 0.22 -17.62 12.37
N ASP A 29 0.74 -17.13 11.24
CA ASP A 29 2.13 -16.72 11.09
C ASP A 29 2.28 -15.22 11.40
N LEU A 30 2.79 -14.96 12.60
CA LEU A 30 3.06 -13.62 13.12
C LEU A 30 3.97 -12.78 12.23
N LEU A 31 4.94 -13.39 11.52
CA LEU A 31 5.85 -12.66 10.64
C LEU A 31 5.11 -12.16 9.40
N ILE A 32 4.32 -13.04 8.77
CA ILE A 32 3.56 -12.68 7.57
C ILE A 32 2.50 -11.62 7.91
N THR A 33 1.83 -11.76 9.06
CA THR A 33 0.90 -10.75 9.54
C THR A 33 1.60 -9.41 9.82
N ALA A 34 2.78 -9.41 10.42
CA ALA A 34 3.56 -8.19 10.66
C ALA A 34 3.98 -7.50 9.35
N ILE A 35 4.36 -8.27 8.31
CA ILE A 35 4.62 -7.73 6.96
C ILE A 35 3.36 -7.10 6.38
N GLY A 36 2.20 -7.74 6.53
CA GLY A 36 0.90 -7.17 6.13
C GLY A 36 0.62 -5.83 6.80
N ILE A 37 0.89 -5.72 8.11
CA ILE A 37 0.77 -4.46 8.86
C ILE A 37 1.76 -3.41 8.35
N LEU A 38 3.01 -3.78 8.06
CA LEU A 38 4.01 -2.86 7.50
C LEU A 38 3.56 -2.31 6.13
N LEU A 39 2.95 -3.15 5.29
CA LEU A 39 2.39 -2.74 4.01
C LEU A 39 1.25 -1.73 4.15
N ILE A 40 0.46 -1.78 5.23
CA ILE A 40 -0.56 -0.75 5.53
C ILE A 40 0.10 0.63 5.65
N PHE A 41 1.20 0.74 6.40
CA PHE A 41 1.92 2.02 6.53
C PHE A 41 2.47 2.50 5.18
N CYS A 42 3.02 1.62 4.36
CA CYS A 42 3.44 1.97 3.00
C CYS A 42 2.29 2.50 2.14
N ILE A 43 1.10 1.87 2.20
CA ILE A 43 -0.09 2.31 1.47
C ILE A 43 -0.53 3.71 1.94
N ILE A 44 -0.53 3.97 3.25
CA ILE A 44 -0.89 5.28 3.81
C ILE A 44 0.08 6.35 3.30
N LEU A 45 1.38 6.10 3.37
CA LEU A 45 2.40 7.04 2.90
C LEU A 45 2.27 7.32 1.40
N LEU A 46 2.13 6.28 0.57
CA LEU A 46 1.91 6.46 -0.87
C LEU A 46 0.60 7.20 -1.18
N SER A 47 -0.46 6.95 -0.41
CA SER A 47 -1.75 7.63 -0.60
C SER A 47 -1.67 9.12 -0.26
N LEU A 48 -0.90 9.48 0.77
CA LEU A 48 -0.62 10.87 1.12
C LEU A 48 0.20 11.55 0.03
N GLU A 49 1.22 10.89 -0.51
CA GLU A 49 2.00 11.41 -1.63
C GLU A 49 1.15 11.59 -2.89
N TYR A 50 0.29 10.60 -3.20
CA TYR A 50 -0.66 10.69 -4.29
C TYR A 50 -1.61 11.87 -4.12
N LYS A 51 -2.15 12.06 -2.91
CA LYS A 51 -3.04 13.18 -2.59
C LYS A 51 -2.31 14.52 -2.72
N LYS A 52 -1.05 14.61 -2.28
CA LYS A 52 -0.22 15.81 -2.44
C LYS A 52 -0.03 16.18 -3.92
N MET A 53 0.20 15.20 -4.79
CA MET A 53 0.28 15.41 -6.25
C MET A 53 -1.05 15.79 -6.88
N LEU A 54 -2.18 15.45 -6.26
CA LEU A 54 -3.51 15.85 -6.72
C LEU A 54 -3.87 17.27 -6.26
N SER A 55 -3.42 17.65 -5.06
CA SER A 55 -3.67 18.97 -4.48
C SER A 55 -2.77 20.07 -5.03
N ASN A 56 -1.70 19.72 -5.75
CA ASN A 56 -0.80 20.70 -6.35
C ASN A 56 -1.41 21.21 -7.66
N PRO A 57 -1.89 22.46 -7.74
CA PRO A 57 -2.60 22.97 -8.92
C PRO A 57 -1.66 23.31 -10.10
N PHE A 58 -0.34 23.22 -9.89
CA PHE A 58 0.69 23.56 -10.88
C PHE A 58 1.39 22.33 -11.51
N ASP A 59 0.86 21.12 -11.27
CA ASP A 59 1.37 19.84 -11.81
C ASP A 59 0.42 19.29 -12.90
#